data_AF-A0A1X7SQ55-F1
#
_entry.id   AF-A0A1X7SQ55-F1
#
_cell.length_a   1.000
_cell.length_b   1.000
_cell.length_c   1.000
_cell.angle_alpha   90.00
_cell.angle_beta   90.00
_cell.angle_gamma   90.00
#
_symmetry.space_group_name_H-M   'P 1'
#
loop_
_entity.id
_entity.type
_entity.pdbx_description
1 polymer ?
#
loop_
_entity_poly.entity_id
_entity_poly.type
_entity_poly.pdbx_seq_one_letter_code
_entity_poly.pdbx_strand_id
1 'polypeptide(L)'
;LQVSTPSFNRTSYQEYSSPAPISLTTSISLSFHPTSSNGLILYIGDVSTTRDFLSLSLVSGRIQLRYDLGSGVAIIASSSVIPLNQWTSVTVNRVRKDGILVVDGVSTNGSSPGFAGLLNPVGNLYIGGGAGGVGGYQVSPNAGSHVGLTGCVDTATLRVNSFGLGAVISSRGVIQCQVDPCSHSPCQNGGSCVSSDLTYSCVCPLGYSGDQCQE
;
A
#
# COMPACT_ATOMS: atom_id res chain seq x y z
N LEU A 1 -10.46 -0.71 19.52
CA LEU A 1 -9.25 -1.53 19.31
C LEU A 1 -8.48 -0.90 18.17
N GLN A 2 -7.31 -0.33 18.45
CA GLN A 2 -6.40 0.15 17.40
C GLN A 2 -5.65 -1.08 16.88
N VAL A 3 -5.81 -1.37 15.59
CA VAL A 3 -5.21 -2.55 14.94
C VAL A 3 -3.90 -2.11 14.32
N SER A 4 -2.76 -2.51 14.90
CA SER A 4 -1.42 -2.11 14.41
C SER A 4 -1.06 -2.78 13.09
N THR A 5 -1.44 -4.06 12.96
CA THR A 5 -1.13 -4.89 11.80
C THR A 5 -2.46 -5.48 11.31
N PRO A 6 -3.21 -4.73 10.50
CA PRO A 6 -4.51 -5.17 10.03
C PRO A 6 -4.45 -6.36 9.09
N SER A 7 -5.34 -7.31 9.33
CA SER A 7 -5.67 -8.41 8.44
C SER A 7 -6.96 -8.11 7.67
N PHE A 8 -6.93 -8.39 6.38
CA PHE A 8 -8.00 -8.15 5.41
C PHE A 8 -8.50 -9.47 4.83
N ASN A 9 -9.80 -9.55 4.51
CA ASN A 9 -10.47 -10.77 4.06
C ASN A 9 -11.18 -10.63 2.71
N ARG A 10 -10.55 -10.00 1.70
CA ARG A 10 -11.11 -9.75 0.36
C ARG A 10 -12.24 -8.71 0.30
N THR A 11 -12.99 -8.51 1.38
CA THR A 11 -14.05 -7.48 1.46
C THR A 11 -13.75 -6.40 2.48
N SER A 12 -12.73 -6.61 3.32
CA SER A 12 -12.26 -5.65 4.31
C SER A 12 -11.65 -4.42 3.67
N TYR A 13 -11.64 -3.30 4.39
CA TYR A 13 -10.85 -2.13 4.06
C TYR A 13 -10.59 -1.26 5.29
N GLN A 14 -9.57 -0.43 5.20
CA GLN A 14 -9.41 0.78 6.02
C GLN A 14 -9.38 1.99 5.10
N GLU A 15 -9.99 3.07 5.54
CA GLU A 15 -10.08 4.34 4.83
C GLU A 15 -9.37 5.41 5.66
N TYR A 16 -8.62 6.26 4.96
CA TYR A 16 -7.84 7.36 5.51
C TYR A 16 -8.09 8.62 4.69
N SER A 17 -7.98 9.78 5.33
CA SER A 17 -7.94 11.05 4.60
C SER A 17 -6.83 11.02 3.56
N SER A 18 -7.12 11.55 2.37
CA SER A 18 -6.14 11.61 1.28
C SER A 18 -4.87 12.35 1.73
N PRO A 19 -3.68 11.75 1.54
CA PRO A 19 -2.43 12.41 1.89
C PRO A 19 -2.15 13.53 0.88
N ALA A 20 -1.98 14.76 1.36
CA ALA A 20 -1.58 15.91 0.54
C ALA A 20 -0.09 16.24 0.77
N PRO A 21 0.69 16.67 -0.26
CA PRO A 21 0.36 16.72 -1.70
C PRO A 21 1.01 15.57 -2.50
N ILE A 22 0.21 14.78 -3.22
CA ILE A 22 0.71 13.68 -4.09
C ILE A 22 0.74 14.01 -5.59
N SER A 23 0.52 15.27 -6.00
CA SER A 23 0.22 15.59 -7.40
C SER A 23 1.42 15.45 -8.35
N LEU A 24 2.53 16.12 -8.06
CA LEU A 24 3.75 16.09 -8.87
C LEU A 24 4.63 14.89 -8.55
N THR A 25 4.67 14.49 -7.29
CA THR A 25 5.46 13.37 -6.78
C THR A 25 4.59 12.53 -5.86
N THR A 26 4.82 11.22 -5.88
CA THR A 26 4.18 10.30 -4.95
C THR A 26 5.18 9.23 -4.57
N SER A 27 5.56 9.17 -3.30
CA SER A 27 6.28 8.04 -2.73
C SER A 27 5.34 7.26 -1.83
N ILE A 28 5.34 5.93 -1.95
CA ILE A 28 4.57 5.04 -1.07
C ILE A 28 5.49 3.91 -0.65
N SER A 29 5.58 3.62 0.65
CA SER A 29 6.24 2.41 1.17
C SER A 29 5.26 1.63 2.01
N LEU A 30 5.26 0.30 1.90
CA LEU A 30 4.55 -0.60 2.82
C LEU A 30 5.12 -2.02 2.75
N SER A 31 4.95 -2.76 3.84
CA SER A 31 5.16 -4.20 3.92
C SER A 31 3.82 -4.91 4.11
N PHE A 32 3.62 -6.01 3.41
CA PHE A 32 2.39 -6.80 3.50
C PHE A 32 2.67 -8.29 3.35
N HIS A 33 1.76 -9.12 3.86
CA HIS A 33 1.86 -10.57 3.87
C HIS A 33 0.62 -11.19 3.22
N PRO A 34 0.66 -11.53 1.92
CA PRO A 34 -0.49 -12.04 1.19
C PRO A 34 -0.72 -13.55 1.39
N THR A 35 -1.98 -13.96 1.41
CA THR A 35 -2.40 -15.37 1.38
C THR A 35 -3.14 -15.73 0.08
N SER A 36 -3.39 -14.74 -0.78
CA SER A 36 -4.00 -14.87 -2.11
C SER A 36 -3.10 -14.23 -3.15
N SER A 37 -3.09 -14.77 -4.38
CA SER A 37 -2.33 -14.23 -5.52
C SER A 37 -3.03 -13.07 -6.24
N ASN A 38 -4.21 -12.66 -5.77
CA ASN A 38 -4.96 -11.52 -6.29
C ASN A 38 -5.56 -10.70 -5.14
N GLY A 39 -5.51 -9.37 -5.27
CA GLY A 39 -6.14 -8.47 -4.31
C GLY A 39 -5.69 -7.01 -4.46
N LEU A 40 -6.59 -6.08 -4.18
CA LEU A 40 -6.33 -4.64 -4.12
C LEU A 40 -5.65 -4.32 -2.77
N ILE A 41 -4.43 -3.79 -2.82
CA ILE A 41 -3.64 -3.47 -1.62
C ILE A 41 -3.85 -2.02 -1.21
N LEU A 42 -3.81 -1.09 -2.16
CA LEU A 42 -3.98 0.34 -1.92
C LEU A 42 -4.73 0.99 -3.09
N TYR A 43 -5.61 1.93 -2.79
CA TYR A 43 -6.30 2.74 -3.79
C TYR A 43 -6.43 4.20 -3.35
N ILE A 44 -6.19 5.14 -4.27
CA ILE A 44 -6.44 6.58 -4.09
C ILE A 44 -7.20 7.05 -5.33
N GLY A 45 -8.40 7.59 -5.13
CA GLY A 45 -9.27 8.07 -6.20
C GLY A 45 -10.75 8.00 -5.82
N ASP A 46 -11.58 8.71 -6.57
CA ASP A 46 -13.02 8.78 -6.36
C ASP A 46 -13.74 7.94 -7.41
N VAL A 47 -14.86 7.38 -6.97
CA VAL A 47 -15.81 6.56 -7.72
C VAL A 47 -16.54 7.37 -8.80
N SER A 48 -16.74 8.68 -8.59
CA SER A 48 -17.78 9.41 -9.29
C SER A 48 -17.37 10.05 -10.63
N THR A 49 -16.08 10.28 -10.90
CA THR A 49 -15.67 11.21 -11.98
C THR A 49 -14.66 10.71 -13.01
N THR A 50 -14.06 9.52 -12.85
CA THR A 50 -13.12 8.88 -13.82
C THR A 50 -12.15 9.84 -14.51
N ARG A 51 -10.94 9.97 -13.96
CA ARG A 51 -9.72 10.04 -14.79
C ARG A 51 -8.48 9.73 -13.97
N ASP A 52 -8.33 10.38 -12.83
CA ASP A 52 -7.10 10.24 -12.04
C ASP A 52 -7.28 9.24 -10.90
N PHE A 53 -6.41 8.24 -10.86
CA PHE A 53 -6.35 7.30 -9.75
C PHE A 53 -4.92 6.79 -9.58
N LEU A 54 -4.65 6.22 -8.42
CA LEU A 54 -3.47 5.40 -8.17
C LEU A 54 -3.89 4.14 -7.43
N SER A 55 -3.40 2.99 -7.87
CA SER A 55 -3.67 1.71 -7.24
C SER A 55 -2.41 0.85 -7.15
N LEU A 56 -2.28 0.14 -6.04
CA LEU A 56 -1.35 -0.98 -5.89
C LEU A 56 -2.17 -2.27 -5.74
N SER A 57 -1.94 -3.23 -6.63
CA SER A 57 -2.70 -4.48 -6.68
C SER A 57 -1.77 -5.67 -6.87
N LEU A 58 -2.11 -6.80 -6.25
CA LEU A 58 -1.57 -8.09 -6.61
C LEU A 58 -2.43 -8.69 -7.72
N VAL A 59 -1.81 -9.06 -8.85
CA VAL A 59 -2.50 -9.58 -10.04
C VAL A 59 -1.74 -10.81 -10.53
N SER A 60 -2.34 -11.99 -10.40
CA SER A 60 -1.71 -13.27 -10.73
C SER A 60 -0.30 -13.43 -10.11
N GLY A 61 -0.17 -13.03 -8.84
CA GLY A 61 1.07 -13.13 -8.06
C GLY A 61 2.10 -12.03 -8.35
N ARG A 62 1.85 -11.09 -9.28
CA ARG A 62 2.73 -9.95 -9.54
C ARG A 62 2.18 -8.68 -8.92
N ILE A 63 3.06 -7.86 -8.35
CA ILE A 63 2.68 -6.53 -7.86
C ILE A 63 2.52 -5.61 -9.07
N GLN A 64 1.42 -4.89 -9.13
CA GLN A 64 1.15 -3.91 -10.16
C GLN A 64 0.86 -2.55 -9.52
N LEU A 65 1.71 -1.58 -9.83
CA LEU A 65 1.41 -0.17 -9.69
C LEU A 65 0.66 0.28 -10.94
N ARG A 66 -0.50 0.91 -10.74
CA ARG A 66 -1.22 1.57 -11.82
C ARG A 66 -1.61 2.98 -11.42
N TYR A 67 -1.52 3.89 -12.37
CA TYR A 67 -2.04 5.25 -12.20
C TYR A 67 -2.44 5.83 -13.55
N ASP A 68 -3.44 6.69 -13.53
CA ASP A 68 -3.84 7.48 -14.69
C ASP A 68 -3.81 8.95 -14.26
N LEU A 69 -3.28 9.80 -15.15
CA LEU A 69 -3.10 11.24 -14.93
C LEU A 69 -4.01 12.06 -15.85
N GLY A 70 -4.95 11.39 -16.53
CA GLY A 70 -5.90 11.99 -17.48
C GLY A 70 -5.58 11.73 -18.95
N SER A 71 -4.50 11.01 -19.26
CA SER A 71 -4.08 10.65 -20.63
C SER A 71 -3.87 9.16 -20.86
N GLY A 72 -4.27 8.32 -19.89
CA GLY A 72 -4.20 6.87 -19.98
C GLY A 72 -3.37 6.25 -18.86
N VAL A 73 -3.57 4.95 -18.68
CA VAL A 73 -3.08 4.20 -17.53
C VAL A 73 -1.62 3.77 -17.72
N ALA A 74 -0.75 4.13 -16.78
CA ALA A 74 0.52 3.46 -16.59
C ALA A 74 0.29 2.11 -15.89
N ILE A 75 0.98 1.05 -16.33
CA ILE A 75 1.00 -0.24 -15.65
C ILE A 75 2.46 -0.64 -15.48
N ILE A 76 2.91 -0.70 -14.22
CA ILE A 76 4.26 -1.11 -13.85
C ILE A 76 4.12 -2.36 -13.00
N ALA A 77 4.63 -3.49 -13.48
CA ALA A 77 4.48 -4.79 -12.82
C ALA A 77 5.83 -5.33 -12.36
N SER A 78 5.86 -6.04 -11.23
CA SER A 78 7.07 -6.74 -10.77
C SER A 78 7.54 -7.77 -11.81
N SER A 79 8.86 -7.88 -11.96
CA SER A 79 9.52 -8.80 -12.91
C SER A 79 9.35 -10.28 -12.54
N SER A 80 9.08 -10.58 -11.27
CA SER A 80 8.76 -11.92 -10.75
C SER A 80 7.40 -11.95 -10.05
N VAL A 81 6.88 -13.17 -9.87
CA VAL A 81 5.79 -13.43 -8.93
C VAL A 81 6.36 -13.42 -7.51
N ILE A 82 5.61 -12.88 -6.56
CA ILE A 82 5.98 -12.91 -5.14
C ILE A 82 5.50 -14.21 -4.48
N PRO A 83 6.22 -14.73 -3.47
CA PRO A 83 5.76 -15.86 -2.67
C PRO A 83 4.52 -15.49 -1.85
N LEU A 84 3.61 -16.44 -1.66
CA LEU A 84 2.52 -16.33 -0.70
C LEU A 84 2.99 -16.75 0.69
N ASN A 85 2.32 -16.24 1.72
CA ASN A 85 2.63 -16.47 3.11
C ASN A 85 4.04 -16.02 3.53
N GLN A 86 4.51 -14.94 2.90
CA GLN A 86 5.76 -14.28 3.23
C GLN A 86 5.54 -12.77 3.21
N TRP A 87 6.29 -12.05 4.04
CA TRP A 87 6.30 -10.59 3.99
C TRP A 87 7.02 -10.11 2.73
N THR A 88 6.39 -9.18 2.04
CA THR A 88 6.93 -8.50 0.86
C THR A 88 6.96 -7.01 1.12
N SER A 89 8.10 -6.38 0.87
CA SER A 89 8.27 -4.93 0.94
C SER A 89 8.07 -4.31 -0.44
N VAL A 90 7.25 -3.26 -0.50
CA VAL A 90 6.96 -2.53 -1.73
C VAL A 90 7.23 -1.04 -1.53
N THR A 91 8.02 -0.48 -2.44
CA THR A 91 8.22 0.97 -2.54
C THR A 91 7.83 1.44 -3.94
N VAL A 92 7.01 2.48 -3.99
CA VAL A 92 6.62 3.20 -5.20
C VAL A 92 7.25 4.57 -5.16
N ASN A 93 7.86 5.00 -6.25
CA ASN A 93 8.30 6.38 -6.45
C ASN A 93 7.82 6.86 -7.81
N ARG A 94 6.94 7.86 -7.81
CA ARG A 94 6.44 8.51 -9.01
C ARG A 94 6.89 9.96 -9.03
N VAL A 95 7.41 10.39 -10.18
CA VAL A 95 7.70 11.79 -10.49
C VAL A 95 7.01 12.11 -11.80
N ARG A 96 5.97 12.96 -11.74
CA ARG A 96 5.09 13.28 -12.86
C ARG A 96 4.54 12.00 -13.50
N LYS A 97 4.85 11.75 -14.77
CA LYS A 97 4.37 10.58 -15.50
C LYS A 97 5.19 9.33 -15.26
N ASP A 98 6.41 9.45 -14.73
CA ASP A 98 7.38 8.37 -14.61
C ASP A 98 7.28 7.73 -13.24
N GLY A 99 7.25 6.40 -13.20
CA GLY A 99 7.08 5.61 -12.01
C GLY A 99 8.15 4.53 -11.89
N ILE A 100 8.51 4.24 -10.65
CA ILE A 100 9.40 3.16 -10.25
C ILE A 100 8.66 2.35 -9.20
N LEU A 101 8.53 1.04 -9.46
CA LEU A 101 8.07 0.05 -8.52
C LEU A 101 9.27 -0.75 -8.04
N VAL A 102 9.48 -0.83 -6.73
CA VAL A 102 10.52 -1.65 -6.10
C VAL A 102 9.83 -2.71 -5.25
N VAL A 103 10.13 -3.98 -5.50
CA VAL A 103 9.60 -5.12 -4.75
C VAL A 103 10.78 -5.91 -4.21
N ASP A 104 10.91 -6.01 -2.89
CA ASP A 104 12.03 -6.66 -2.20
C ASP A 104 13.41 -6.25 -2.76
N GLY A 105 13.57 -4.95 -3.03
CA GLY A 105 14.80 -4.36 -3.55
C GLY A 105 14.97 -4.42 -5.08
N VAL A 106 14.10 -5.14 -5.82
CA VAL A 106 14.16 -5.24 -7.28
C VAL A 106 13.29 -4.16 -7.92
N SER A 107 13.88 -3.31 -8.75
CA SER A 107 13.19 -2.20 -9.40
C SER A 107 12.61 -2.55 -10.78
N THR A 108 11.49 -1.93 -11.12
CA THR A 108 10.89 -1.93 -12.45
C THR A 108 10.32 -0.54 -12.74
N ASN A 109 10.57 -0.02 -13.94
CA ASN A 109 10.19 1.32 -14.33
C ASN A 109 9.05 1.30 -15.35
N GLY A 110 8.30 2.39 -15.43
CA GLY A 110 7.37 2.65 -16.52
C GLY A 110 6.82 4.07 -16.44
N SER A 111 5.99 4.43 -17.42
CA SER A 111 5.47 5.79 -17.53
C SER A 111 4.04 5.78 -18.03
N SER A 112 3.23 6.76 -17.62
CA SER A 112 1.92 6.98 -18.24
C SER A 112 2.06 7.58 -19.64
N PRO A 113 1.17 7.23 -20.59
CA PRO A 113 1.15 7.82 -21.92
C PRO A 113 0.71 9.29 -21.90
N GLY A 114 1.00 10.01 -22.98
CA GLY A 114 0.57 11.41 -23.17
C GLY A 114 1.40 12.45 -22.41
N PHE A 115 0.83 13.66 -22.30
CA PHE A 115 1.49 14.84 -21.71
C PHE A 115 1.09 15.11 -20.26
N ALA A 116 0.05 14.44 -19.75
CA ALA A 116 -0.40 14.69 -18.40
C ALA A 116 0.62 14.17 -17.39
N GLY A 117 0.94 15.01 -16.40
CA GLY A 117 1.95 14.73 -15.39
C GLY A 117 1.51 15.09 -13.97
N LEU A 118 0.24 15.46 -13.79
CA LEU A 118 -0.34 15.82 -12.50
C LEU A 118 -1.33 14.74 -12.12
N LEU A 119 -1.20 14.23 -10.90
CA LEU A 119 -2.20 13.36 -10.29
C LEU A 119 -3.12 14.23 -9.42
N ASN A 120 -4.41 14.24 -9.73
CA ASN A 120 -5.41 14.92 -8.92
C ASN A 120 -6.56 13.97 -8.59
N PRO A 121 -6.30 12.95 -7.75
CA PRO A 121 -7.33 12.00 -7.39
C PRO A 121 -8.26 12.70 -6.40
N VAL A 122 -9.53 12.82 -6.77
CA VAL A 122 -10.58 13.19 -5.80
C VAL A 122 -10.74 12.02 -4.83
N GLY A 123 -11.08 12.26 -3.57
CA GLY A 123 -11.40 11.19 -2.62
C GLY A 123 -10.26 10.71 -1.72
N ASN A 124 -10.56 9.68 -0.93
CA ASN A 124 -9.76 9.18 0.17
C ASN A 124 -8.77 8.07 -0.23
N LEU A 125 -7.87 7.72 0.69
CA LEU A 125 -6.95 6.59 0.55
C LEU A 125 -7.54 5.36 1.21
N TYR A 126 -7.49 4.22 0.52
CA TYR A 126 -7.96 2.94 1.02
C TYR A 126 -6.83 1.91 1.06
N ILE A 127 -6.81 1.08 2.12
CA ILE A 127 -5.92 -0.07 2.27
C ILE A 127 -6.72 -1.37 2.33
N GLY A 128 -6.24 -2.39 1.63
CA GLY A 128 -6.78 -3.75 1.57
C GLY A 128 -8.09 -3.89 0.78
N GLY A 129 -8.63 -2.78 0.28
CA GLY A 129 -9.88 -2.73 -0.48
C GLY A 129 -10.21 -1.33 -0.97
N GLY A 130 -11.49 -1.07 -1.26
CA GLY A 130 -12.01 0.25 -1.63
C GLY A 130 -13.41 0.50 -1.07
N ALA A 131 -13.99 1.65 -1.40
CA ALA A 131 -15.36 1.99 -1.00
C ALA A 131 -16.38 0.94 -1.52
N GLY A 132 -17.49 0.73 -0.80
CA GLY A 132 -18.61 -0.13 -1.24
C GLY A 132 -18.63 -1.57 -0.68
N GLY A 133 -17.49 -2.14 -0.26
CA GLY A 133 -17.43 -3.44 0.44
C GLY A 133 -18.12 -4.62 -0.29
N VAL A 134 -19.06 -5.30 0.38
CA VAL A 134 -19.75 -6.52 -0.12
C VAL A 134 -20.59 -6.21 -1.35
N GLY A 135 -20.19 -6.73 -2.50
CA GLY A 135 -20.79 -6.45 -3.82
C GLY A 135 -19.76 -5.99 -4.86
N GLY A 136 -18.54 -5.67 -4.42
CA GLY A 136 -17.44 -5.20 -5.28
C GLY A 136 -17.07 -3.77 -4.93
N TYR A 137 -15.77 -3.47 -4.97
CA TYR A 137 -15.32 -2.13 -4.66
C TYR A 137 -15.63 -1.17 -5.79
N GLN A 138 -16.00 0.03 -5.37
CA GLN A 138 -16.25 1.18 -6.21
C GLN A 138 -14.91 1.82 -6.57
N VAL A 139 -14.15 1.17 -7.45
CA VAL A 139 -12.83 1.62 -7.93
C VAL A 139 -12.80 1.74 -9.44
N SER A 140 -11.78 2.43 -9.97
CA SER A 140 -11.54 2.51 -11.42
C SER A 140 -11.56 1.11 -12.07
N PRO A 141 -12.20 0.92 -13.23
CA PRO A 141 -12.13 -0.33 -14.00
C PRO A 141 -10.69 -0.80 -14.25
N ASN A 142 -9.75 0.15 -14.28
CA ASN A 142 -8.33 -0.08 -14.55
C ASN A 142 -7.46 -0.29 -13.30
N ALA A 143 -8.03 -0.38 -12.09
CA ALA A 143 -7.29 -0.54 -10.82
C ALA A 143 -6.52 -1.88 -10.69
N GLY A 144 -6.73 -2.81 -11.62
CA GLY A 144 -6.05 -4.10 -11.66
C GLY A 144 -6.70 -5.19 -10.81
N SER A 145 -7.34 -4.84 -9.69
CA SER A 145 -8.17 -5.74 -8.90
C SER A 145 -9.43 -5.04 -8.39
N HIS A 146 -10.56 -5.74 -8.44
CA HIS A 146 -11.87 -5.31 -7.92
C HIS A 146 -12.28 -6.06 -6.65
N VAL A 147 -11.34 -6.85 -6.12
CA VAL A 147 -11.46 -7.62 -4.87
C VAL A 147 -10.29 -7.27 -3.97
N GLY A 148 -10.50 -7.37 -2.66
CA GLY A 148 -9.55 -6.88 -1.66
C GLY A 148 -8.39 -7.80 -1.42
N LEU A 149 -7.41 -7.28 -0.72
CA LEU A 149 -6.34 -8.07 -0.16
C LEU A 149 -6.92 -9.15 0.76
N THR A 150 -6.38 -10.35 0.64
CA THR A 150 -6.48 -11.37 1.70
C THR A 150 -5.09 -11.55 2.26
N GLY A 151 -4.88 -11.15 3.51
CA GLY A 151 -3.55 -11.04 4.10
C GLY A 151 -3.42 -9.86 5.06
N CYS A 152 -2.19 -9.59 5.49
CA CYS A 152 -1.89 -8.55 6.46
C CYS A 152 -1.13 -7.39 5.83
N VAL A 153 -1.29 -6.19 6.38
CA VAL A 153 -0.45 -5.02 6.07
C VAL A 153 0.16 -4.53 7.37
N ASP A 154 1.47 -4.26 7.37
CA ASP A 154 2.10 -3.59 8.51
C ASP A 154 1.97 -2.07 8.35
N THR A 155 1.06 -1.47 9.12
CA THR A 155 0.80 -0.02 9.01
C THR A 155 1.92 0.84 9.57
N ALA A 156 2.83 0.28 10.38
CA ALA A 156 4.01 1.01 10.85
C ALA A 156 5.01 1.30 9.71
N THR A 157 5.03 0.44 8.68
CA THR A 157 5.85 0.65 7.47
C THR A 157 5.18 1.56 6.45
N LEU A 158 3.86 1.76 6.59
CA LEU A 158 3.04 2.46 5.61
C LEU A 158 3.31 3.96 5.66
N ARG A 159 3.92 4.47 4.59
CA ARG A 159 4.18 5.90 4.42
C ARG A 159 3.71 6.37 3.06
N VAL A 160 3.23 7.60 2.99
CA VAL A 160 2.98 8.33 1.75
C VAL A 160 3.71 9.67 1.81
N ASN A 161 4.59 9.94 0.85
CA ASN A 161 5.47 11.11 0.83
C ASN A 161 6.22 11.34 2.15
N SER A 162 6.75 10.26 2.74
CA SER A 162 7.45 10.22 4.03
C SER A 162 6.58 10.41 5.27
N PHE A 163 5.27 10.60 5.14
CA PHE A 163 4.35 10.71 6.27
C PHE A 163 3.63 9.40 6.52
N GLY A 164 3.51 9.00 7.79
CA GLY A 164 2.58 7.95 8.20
C GLY A 164 1.14 8.35 7.89
N LEU A 165 0.24 7.36 7.78
CA LEU A 165 -1.18 7.67 7.65
C LEU A 165 -1.73 8.14 8.99
N GLY A 166 -2.59 9.17 8.95
CA GLY A 166 -3.32 9.64 10.13
C GLY A 166 -4.32 8.62 10.66
N ALA A 167 -5.30 9.08 11.45
CA ALA A 167 -6.32 8.19 11.98
C ALA A 167 -7.17 7.53 10.87
N VAL A 168 -7.55 6.28 11.10
CA VAL A 168 -8.53 5.57 10.27
C VAL A 168 -9.87 6.27 10.39
N ILE A 169 -10.42 6.73 9.27
CA ILE A 169 -11.71 7.44 9.24
C ILE A 169 -12.90 6.50 9.04
N SER A 170 -12.67 5.33 8.42
CA SER A 170 -13.67 4.26 8.26
C SER A 170 -12.99 2.90 8.11
N SER A 171 -13.62 1.83 8.58
CA SER A 171 -13.10 0.48 8.39
C SER A 171 -14.22 -0.56 8.35
N ARG A 172 -13.94 -1.68 7.69
CA ARG A 172 -14.86 -2.83 7.63
C ARG A 172 -14.09 -4.13 7.65
N GLY A 173 -14.53 -5.09 8.47
CA GLY A 173 -14.03 -6.47 8.44
C GLY A 173 -12.54 -6.63 8.74
N VAL A 174 -11.92 -5.66 9.39
CA VAL A 174 -10.50 -5.68 9.76
C VAL A 174 -10.35 -6.31 11.14
N ILE A 175 -9.36 -7.19 11.28
CA ILE A 175 -8.97 -7.79 12.56
C ILE A 175 -7.44 -7.70 12.73
N GLN A 176 -6.92 -8.03 13.91
CA GLN A 176 -5.48 -8.13 14.14
C GLN A 176 -4.89 -9.31 13.37
N CYS A 177 -3.81 -9.05 12.64
CA CYS A 177 -3.02 -10.09 11.98
C CYS A 177 -2.44 -11.07 13.00
N GLN A 178 -2.48 -12.36 12.67
CA GLN A 178 -1.96 -13.44 13.51
C GLN A 178 -0.53 -13.87 13.13
N VAL A 179 0.08 -13.18 12.15
CA VAL A 179 1.47 -13.39 11.77
C VAL A 179 2.34 -12.62 12.74
N ASP A 180 3.43 -13.25 13.21
CA ASP A 180 4.41 -12.58 14.06
C ASP A 180 4.92 -11.30 13.38
N PRO A 181 4.68 -10.11 13.95
CA PRO A 181 5.12 -8.86 13.35
C PRO A 181 6.65 -8.74 13.24
N CYS A 182 7.42 -9.43 14.08
CA CYS A 182 8.89 -9.40 14.01
C CYS A 182 9.48 -10.30 12.92
N SER A 183 8.68 -11.16 12.28
CA SER A 183 9.15 -12.11 11.27
C SER A 183 9.73 -11.48 10.00
N HIS A 184 9.53 -10.17 9.79
CA HIS A 184 10.09 -9.42 8.67
C HIS A 184 11.11 -8.35 9.07
N SER A 185 11.58 -8.39 10.33
CA SER A 185 12.56 -7.44 10.86
C SER A 185 12.17 -5.97 10.62
N PRO A 186 11.02 -5.49 11.15
CA PRO A 186 10.52 -4.14 10.89
C PRO A 186 11.39 -3.00 11.44
N CYS A 187 12.35 -3.30 12.32
CA CYS A 187 13.24 -2.32 12.92
C CYS A 187 14.44 -2.04 12.01
N GLN A 188 14.68 -0.77 11.71
CA GLN A 188 15.77 -0.29 10.88
C GLN A 188 17.06 -0.12 11.69
N ASN A 189 18.17 0.16 10.97
CA ASN A 189 19.46 0.55 11.55
C ASN A 189 20.00 -0.41 12.64
N GLY A 190 19.68 -1.71 12.53
CA GLY A 190 20.12 -2.74 13.48
C GLY A 190 19.31 -2.78 14.79
N GLY A 191 18.14 -2.14 14.84
CA GLY A 191 17.24 -2.22 15.98
C GLY A 191 16.72 -3.64 16.23
N SER A 192 16.49 -3.98 17.50
CA SER A 192 15.95 -5.28 17.91
C SER A 192 14.42 -5.23 17.97
N CYS A 193 13.76 -6.14 17.26
CA CYS A 193 12.30 -6.27 17.30
C CYS A 193 11.85 -7.12 18.48
N VAL A 194 10.88 -6.62 19.24
CA VAL A 194 10.25 -7.35 20.35
C VAL A 194 8.76 -7.48 20.08
N SER A 195 8.29 -8.70 19.83
CA SER A 195 6.88 -9.01 19.61
C SER A 195 6.14 -9.13 20.95
N SER A 196 4.99 -8.47 21.09
CA SER A 196 4.09 -8.60 22.24
C SER A 196 2.64 -8.56 21.77
N ASP A 197 1.84 -9.56 22.12
CA ASP A 197 0.40 -9.64 21.80
C ASP A 197 0.05 -9.30 20.33
N LEU A 198 0.83 -9.82 19.38
CA LEU A 198 0.69 -9.60 17.93
C LEU A 198 0.96 -8.16 17.47
N THR A 199 1.53 -7.34 18.34
CA THR A 199 2.15 -6.05 18.03
C THR A 199 3.66 -6.17 18.21
N TYR A 200 4.40 -5.14 17.83
CA TYR A 200 5.84 -5.10 18.07
C TYR A 200 6.31 -3.72 18.51
N SER A 201 7.46 -3.70 19.16
CA SER A 201 8.24 -2.49 19.43
C SER A 201 9.69 -2.69 19.01
N CYS A 202 10.36 -1.59 18.67
CA CYS A 202 11.77 -1.59 18.33
C CYS A 202 12.61 -1.04 19.48
N VAL A 203 13.65 -1.78 19.86
CA VAL A 203 14.71 -1.30 20.74
C VAL A 203 15.81 -0.72 19.86
N CYS A 204 15.92 0.61 19.85
CA CYS A 204 16.84 1.31 18.95
C CYS A 204 18.26 1.37 19.51
N PRO A 205 19.29 1.17 18.67
CA PRO A 205 20.67 1.39 19.06
C PRO A 205 20.93 2.86 19.39
N LEU A 206 22.04 3.11 20.09
CA LEU A 206 22.43 4.47 20.46
C LEU A 206 22.63 5.33 19.21
N GLY A 207 21.97 6.49 19.18
CA GLY A 207 22.00 7.42 18.04
C GLY A 207 20.84 7.27 17.06
N TYR A 208 19.95 6.29 17.25
CA TYR A 208 18.73 6.12 16.46
C TYR A 208 17.46 6.26 17.31
N SER A 209 16.36 6.68 16.69
CA SER A 209 15.05 6.87 17.31
C SER A 209 13.88 6.64 16.34
N GLY A 210 12.66 6.83 16.83
CA GLY A 210 11.41 6.56 16.12
C GLY A 210 10.94 5.10 16.26
N ASP A 211 9.68 4.84 15.90
CA ASP A 211 9.02 3.55 16.11
C ASP A 211 9.70 2.36 15.40
N GLN A 212 10.46 2.65 14.33
CA GLN A 212 11.22 1.66 13.58
C GLN A 212 12.72 1.98 13.57
N CYS A 213 13.22 2.84 14.47
CA CYS A 213 14.64 3.24 14.52
C CYS A 213 15.15 3.92 13.24
N GLN A 214 14.27 4.64 12.53
CA GLN A 214 14.56 5.27 11.24
C GLN A 214 15.13 6.69 11.33
N GLU A 215 15.10 7.30 12.51
CA GLU A 215 15.55 8.68 12.78
C GLU A 215 16.89 8.71 13.48
#